data_AF-A0A537SDN0-F1
#
_entry.id   AF-A0A537SDN0-F1
#
_cell.length_a   1.000
_cell.length_b   1.000
_cell.length_c   1.000
_cell.angle_alpha   90.00
_cell.angle_beta   90.00
_cell.angle_gamma   90.00
#
_symmetry.space_group_name_H-M   'P 1'
#
loop_
_entity.id
_entity.type
_entity.pdbx_description
1 polymer ?
#
loop_
_entity_poly.entity_id
_entity_poly.type
_entity_poly.pdbx_seq_one_letter_code
_entity_poly.pdbx_strand_id
1 'polypeptide(L)'
;ARTDIEMNRLLCLKAADMMDKVGNKTAQLEIAMIKVAAPNMALKIIDNAIQAYGAAGVSDDAGLARDYASMRTMRLADGPDE
;
A
#
# COMPACT_ATOMS: atom_id res chain seq x y z
N ALA A 1 11.69 -1.29 -4.40
CA ALA A 1 11.41 -0.29 -3.35
C ALA A 1 11.21 1.11 -3.94
N ARG A 2 12.27 1.88 -4.28
CA ARG A 2 12.12 3.28 -4.69
C ARG A 2 11.24 3.48 -5.93
N THR A 3 11.43 2.66 -6.97
CA THR A 3 10.62 2.71 -8.19
C THR A 3 9.16 2.33 -7.93
N ASP A 4 8.90 1.28 -7.16
CA ASP A 4 7.53 0.83 -6.83
C ASP A 4 6.76 1.90 -6.05
N ILE A 5 7.44 2.60 -5.14
CA ILE A 5 6.88 3.73 -4.38
C ILE A 5 6.49 4.86 -5.35
N GLU A 6 7.36 5.19 -6.32
CA GLU A 6 7.07 6.25 -7.28
C GLU A 6 5.88 5.89 -8.19
N MET A 7 5.84 4.66 -8.69
CA MET A 7 4.71 4.17 -9.49
C MET A 7 3.39 4.23 -8.72
N ASN A 8 3.39 3.79 -7.46
CA ASN A 8 2.19 3.83 -6.62
C ASN A 8 1.79 5.26 -6.25
N ARG A 9 2.75 6.16 -6.02
CA ARG A 9 2.49 7.58 -5.80
C ARG A 9 1.80 8.21 -7.01
N LEU A 10 2.31 7.96 -8.22
CA LEU A 10 1.70 8.49 -9.44
C LEU A 10 0.30 7.89 -9.69
N LEU A 11 0.09 6.61 -9.39
CA LEU A 11 -1.24 5.99 -9.49
C LEU A 11 -2.23 6.58 -8.47
N CYS A 12 -1.78 6.88 -7.25
CA CYS A 12 -2.58 7.57 -6.24
C CYS A 12 -2.98 8.97 -6.70
N LEU A 13 -2.03 9.74 -7.23
CA LEU A 13 -2.31 11.08 -7.77
C LEU A 13 -3.23 11.03 -8.99
N LYS A 14 -3.10 10.02 -9.86
CA LYS A 14 -4.03 9.78 -10.96
C LYS A 14 -5.44 9.51 -10.44
N ALA A 15 -5.60 8.68 -9.41
CA ALA A 15 -6.91 8.40 -8.82
C ALA A 15 -7.54 9.66 -8.24
N ALA A 16 -6.77 10.47 -7.51
CA ALA A 16 -7.22 11.76 -6.98
C ALA A 16 -7.65 12.72 -8.10
N ASP A 17 -6.82 12.90 -9.13
CA ASP A 17 -7.13 13.77 -10.28
C ASP A 17 -8.42 13.32 -11.01
N MET A 18 -8.65 12.01 -11.13
CA MET A 18 -9.89 11.49 -11.71
C MET A 18 -11.10 11.73 -10.79
N MET A 19 -10.96 11.55 -9.48
CA MET A 19 -12.02 11.87 -8.52
C MET A 19 -12.43 13.34 -8.61
N ASP A 20 -11.48 14.26 -8.69
CA ASP A 20 -11.73 15.69 -8.77
C ASP A 20 -12.43 16.09 -10.08
N LYS A 21 -12.07 15.45 -11.21
CA LYS A 21 -12.61 15.78 -12.54
C LYS A 21 -13.96 15.16 -12.85
N VAL A 22 -14.16 13.90 -12.48
CA VAL A 22 -15.32 13.11 -12.93
C VAL A 22 -16.14 12.49 -11.80
N GLY A 23 -15.75 12.74 -10.55
CA GLY A 23 -16.39 12.21 -9.35
C GLY A 23 -16.06 10.73 -9.08
N ASN A 24 -16.23 10.33 -7.82
CA ASN A 24 -15.80 9.03 -7.31
C ASN A 24 -16.43 7.83 -8.03
N LYS A 25 -17.71 7.92 -8.41
CA LYS A 25 -18.42 6.81 -9.07
C LYS A 25 -17.83 6.50 -10.45
N THR A 26 -17.40 7.54 -11.17
CA THR A 26 -16.76 7.39 -12.48
C THR A 26 -15.30 6.94 -12.33
N ALA A 27 -14.59 7.48 -11.33
CA ALA A 27 -13.19 7.14 -11.01
C ALA A 27 -13.00 5.81 -10.25
N GLN A 28 -14.05 4.99 -10.14
CA GLN A 28 -14.03 3.77 -9.31
C GLN A 28 -12.92 2.79 -9.69
N LEU A 29 -12.53 2.73 -10.98
CA LEU A 29 -11.46 1.85 -11.44
C LEU A 29 -10.10 2.33 -10.93
N GLU A 30 -9.81 3.63 -11.03
CA GLU A 30 -8.57 4.20 -10.50
C GLU A 30 -8.47 4.05 -8.99
N ILE A 31 -9.58 4.25 -8.27
CA ILE A 31 -9.65 4.03 -6.82
C ILE A 31 -9.36 2.57 -6.48
N ALA A 32 -10.00 1.62 -7.18
CA ALA A 32 -9.77 0.19 -6.96
C ALA A 32 -8.33 -0.22 -7.29
N MET A 33 -7.75 0.31 -8.38
CA MET A 33 -6.37 0.04 -8.77
C MET A 33 -5.38 0.45 -7.67
N ILE A 34 -5.49 1.67 -7.13
CA ILE A 34 -4.56 2.11 -6.08
C ILE A 34 -4.81 1.38 -4.76
N LYS A 35 -6.07 1.07 -4.43
CA LYS A 35 -6.43 0.29 -3.23
C LYS A 35 -5.66 -1.03 -3.22
N VAL A 36 -5.62 -1.75 -4.33
CA VAL A 36 -4.91 -3.04 -4.42
C VAL A 36 -3.39 -2.84 -4.51
N ALA A 37 -2.92 -1.91 -5.32
CA ALA A 37 -1.49 -1.77 -5.60
C ALA A 37 -0.70 -1.29 -4.36
N ALA A 38 -1.23 -0.33 -3.60
CA ALA A 38 -0.48 0.32 -2.53
C ALA A 38 -0.16 -0.61 -1.34
N PRO A 39 -1.12 -1.35 -0.74
CA PRO A 39 -0.83 -2.27 0.36
C PRO A 39 0.10 -3.41 -0.07
N ASN A 40 -0.06 -3.94 -1.29
CA ASN A 40 0.82 -4.99 -1.81
C ASN A 40 2.27 -4.52 -1.98
N MET A 41 2.46 -3.30 -2.48
CA MET A 41 3.78 -2.66 -2.55
C MET A 41 4.36 -2.39 -1.16
N ALA A 42 3.55 -1.88 -0.23
CA ALA A 42 3.98 -1.59 1.14
C ALA A 42 4.43 -2.85 1.88
N LEU A 43 3.64 -3.93 1.83
CA LEU A 43 3.98 -5.22 2.44
C LEU A 43 5.33 -5.74 1.95
N LYS A 44 5.56 -5.73 0.63
CA LYS A 44 6.84 -6.17 0.05
C LYS A 44 8.02 -5.33 0.55
N ILE A 45 7.85 -4.01 0.68
CA ILE A 45 8.92 -3.13 1.14
C ILE A 45 9.19 -3.32 2.63
N ILE A 46 8.14 -3.43 3.45
CA ILE A 46 8.26 -3.68 4.89
C ILE A 46 8.92 -5.04 5.13
N ASP A 47 8.54 -6.07 4.39
CA ASP A 47 9.16 -7.40 4.49
C ASP A 47 10.67 -7.37 4.17
N ASN A 48 11.06 -6.65 3.11
CA ASN A 48 12.49 -6.43 2.82
C ASN A 48 13.21 -5.69 3.95
N ALA A 49 12.53 -4.74 4.61
CA ALA A 49 13.09 -4.03 5.76
C ALA A 49 13.22 -4.94 6.99
N ILE A 50 12.22 -5.78 7.27
CA ILE A 50 12.28 -6.81 8.31
C ILE A 50 13.50 -7.70 8.07
N GLN A 51 13.67 -8.19 6.84
CA GLN A 51 14.78 -9.05 6.47
C GLN A 51 16.15 -8.36 6.68
N ALA A 52 16.26 -7.06 6.38
CA ALA A 52 17.48 -6.30 6.57
C ALA A 52 17.81 -6.06 8.07
N TYR A 53 16.79 -5.98 8.93
CA TYR A 53 16.95 -5.82 10.38
C TYR A 53 17.17 -7.16 11.12
N GLY A 54 17.05 -8.30 10.42
CA GLY A 54 17.17 -9.62 11.03
C GLY A 54 16.10 -9.85 12.10
N ALA A 55 16.46 -10.52 13.20
CA ALA A 55 15.52 -10.83 14.29
C ALA A 55 14.89 -9.58 14.92
N ALA A 56 15.61 -8.44 14.95
CA ALA A 56 15.06 -7.19 15.44
C ALA A 56 13.89 -6.68 14.57
N GLY A 57 13.85 -7.04 13.28
CA GLY A 57 12.79 -6.66 12.36
C GLY A 57 11.43 -7.29 12.68
N VAL A 58 11.41 -8.45 13.34
CA VAL A 58 10.18 -9.11 13.81
C VAL A 58 9.87 -8.83 15.29
N SER A 59 10.67 -7.98 15.93
CA SER A 59 10.46 -7.55 17.31
C SER A 59 9.69 -6.22 17.38
N ASP A 60 9.40 -5.76 18.60
CA ASP A 60 8.77 -4.46 18.82
C ASP A 60 9.75 -3.27 18.72
N ASP A 61 11.06 -3.52 18.66
CA ASP A 61 12.09 -2.47 18.72
C ASP A 61 12.05 -1.53 17.51
N ALA A 62 11.87 -2.10 16.31
CA ALA A 62 11.88 -1.36 15.05
C ALA A 62 10.47 -0.97 14.56
N GLY A 63 9.42 -1.51 15.17
CA GLY A 63 8.02 -1.30 14.76
C GLY A 63 7.60 -1.97 13.44
N LEU A 64 8.52 -2.59 12.71
CA LEU A 64 8.28 -3.16 11.38
C LEU A 64 7.23 -4.30 11.38
N ALA A 65 7.19 -5.12 12.44
CA ALA A 65 6.19 -6.17 12.59
C ALA A 65 4.76 -5.61 12.68
N ARG A 66 4.58 -4.51 13.43
CA ARG A 66 3.29 -3.80 13.54
C ARG A 66 2.88 -3.19 12.21
N ASP A 67 3.83 -2.56 11.51
CA ASP A 67 3.56 -1.93 10.21
C ASP A 67 3.16 -2.98 9.15
N TYR A 68 3.83 -4.14 9.14
CA TYR A 68 3.47 -5.27 8.27
C TYR A 68 2.04 -5.76 8.55
N ALA A 69 1.71 -6.01 9.82
CA ALA A 69 0.37 -6.45 10.21
C ALA A 69 -0.70 -5.42 9.81
N SER A 70 -0.42 -4.13 10.02
CA SER A 70 -1.34 -3.04 9.66
C SER A 70 -1.59 -2.98 8.15
N MET A 71 -0.53 -3.08 7.33
CA MET A 71 -0.68 -3.10 5.87
C MET A 71 -1.34 -4.40 5.37
N ARG A 72 -1.17 -5.52 6.08
CA ARG A 72 -1.87 -6.76 5.75
C ARG A 72 -3.37 -6.64 5.96
N THR A 73 -3.79 -5.90 6.99
CA THR A 73 -5.20 -5.57 7.23
C THR A 73 -5.79 -4.71 6.13
N MET A 74 -5.00 -3.79 5.54
CA MET A 74 -5.47 -2.93 4.43
C MET A 74 -5.81 -3.69 3.15
N ARG A 75 -5.39 -4.94 3.00
CA ARG A 75 -5.82 -5.85 1.91
C ARG A 75 -7.20 -6.48 2.12
N LEU A 76 -7.82 -6.21 3.27
CA LEU A 76 -9.14 -6.72 3.66
C LEU A 76 -10.11 -5.58 3.95
N ALA A 77 -9.60 -4.52 4.58
CA ALA A 77 -10.35 -3.31 4.87
C ALA A 77 -10.81 -2.63 3.57
N ASP A 78 -12.02 -2.07 3.60
CA ASP A 78 -12.65 -1.37 2.46
C ASP A 78 -12.72 -2.22 1.17
N GLY A 79 -12.88 -3.54 1.37
CA GLY A 79 -12.99 -4.59 0.36
C GLY A 79 -11.72 -5.46 0.33
N PRO A 80 -11.82 -6.77 0.08
CA PRO A 80 -10.65 -7.57 -0.26
C PRO A 80 -10.02 -7.15 -1.60
N ASP A 81 -8.86 -7.71 -1.92
CA ASP A 81 -8.18 -7.47 -3.21
C ASP A 81 -8.86 -8.21 -4.37
N GLU A 82 -9.42 -9.41 -4.09
CA GLU A 82 -10.17 -10.27 -5.01
C GLU A 82 -11.61 -9.81 -5.27
#